data_AF-A0A5D8YSP9-F1
#
_entry.id   AF-A0A5D8YSP9-F1
#
_cell.length_a   1.000
_cell.length_b   1.000
_cell.length_c   1.000
_cell.angle_alpha   90.00
_cell.angle_beta   90.00
_cell.angle_gamma   90.00
#
_symmetry.space_group_name_H-M   'P 1'
#
loop_
_entity.id
_entity.type
_entity.pdbx_description
1 polymer ?
#
loop_
_entity_poly.entity_id
_entity_poly.type
_entity_poly.pdbx_seq_one_letter_code
_entity_poly.pdbx_strand_id
1 'polypeptide(L)'
;MKRGIVFIMVMYSALLSCKKNTREKAEEPGNPITTVEFTFTLSTKGDVSLPEHFSDTLTKVTGFLNKVYSSQEFKDSLYSHTYNDSAYSATRSTCFKREINEQLHRIDGRVVYENLLASAKINLNLLIQQTEGSTSTQGFSSACVYKITSNDYWIYANQPLAYRYARHIAHEFTHIRGYRHDSNVAQVYKWGHSPEEDPAYGVGNIVGNILERWNKMGLIKI
;
A
#
# COMPACT_ATOMS: atom_id res chain seq x y z
N MET A 1 16.12 -65.62 -40.14
CA MET A 1 15.95 -65.17 -38.74
C MET A 1 16.35 -63.70 -38.64
N LYS A 2 15.39 -62.78 -38.58
CA LYS A 2 15.60 -61.35 -38.33
C LYS A 2 14.70 -60.96 -37.16
N ARG A 3 15.29 -60.57 -36.03
CA ARG A 3 14.60 -60.11 -34.82
C ARG A 3 14.29 -58.63 -35.00
N GLY A 4 13.00 -58.27 -35.03
CA GLY A 4 12.53 -56.89 -34.98
C GLY A 4 12.45 -56.42 -33.54
N ILE A 5 13.16 -55.33 -33.22
CA ILE A 5 13.11 -54.64 -31.93
C ILE A 5 11.99 -53.59 -32.02
N VAL A 6 10.96 -53.72 -31.19
CA VAL A 6 9.91 -52.70 -31.03
C VAL A 6 10.33 -51.76 -29.90
N PHE A 7 10.59 -50.50 -30.24
CA PHE A 7 10.79 -49.42 -29.27
C PHE A 7 9.42 -48.90 -28.81
N ILE A 8 9.07 -49.12 -27.54
CA ILE A 8 7.91 -48.48 -26.90
C ILE A 8 8.40 -47.16 -26.28
N MET A 9 8.02 -46.05 -26.89
CA MET A 9 8.29 -44.70 -26.39
C MET A 9 7.18 -44.34 -25.38
N VAL A 10 7.50 -44.37 -24.08
CA VAL A 10 6.59 -43.92 -23.02
C VAL A 10 6.72 -42.39 -22.89
N MET A 11 5.74 -41.65 -23.41
CA MET A 11 5.62 -40.22 -23.15
C MET A 11 4.96 -39.99 -21.79
N TYR A 12 5.75 -39.56 -20.81
CA TYR A 12 5.25 -38.95 -19.58
C TYR A 12 4.89 -37.48 -19.86
N SER A 13 3.61 -37.20 -20.07
CA SER A 13 3.08 -35.83 -20.07
C SER A 13 2.89 -35.35 -18.63
N ALA A 14 3.95 -34.80 -18.03
CA ALA A 14 3.83 -33.99 -16.82
C ALA A 14 3.33 -32.58 -17.22
N LEU A 15 2.00 -32.42 -17.33
CA LEU A 15 1.41 -31.08 -17.41
C LEU A 15 1.03 -30.62 -16.00
N LEU A 16 1.87 -29.69 -15.53
CA LEU A 16 1.72 -28.87 -14.35
C LEU A 16 0.30 -28.30 -14.25
N SER A 17 -0.38 -28.65 -13.16
CA SER A 17 -1.59 -27.97 -12.70
C SER A 17 -1.22 -26.56 -12.24
N CYS A 18 -1.15 -25.62 -13.19
CA CYS A 18 -1.16 -24.20 -12.90
C CYS A 18 -2.50 -23.84 -12.25
N LYS A 19 -2.48 -23.73 -10.92
CA LYS A 19 -3.56 -23.17 -10.11
C LYS A 19 -3.76 -21.71 -10.56
N LYS A 20 -4.73 -21.49 -11.45
CA LYS A 20 -5.17 -20.16 -11.86
C LYS A 20 -5.65 -19.42 -10.61
N ASN A 21 -4.82 -18.50 -10.15
CA ASN A 21 -5.21 -17.52 -9.14
C ASN A 21 -6.37 -16.70 -9.73
N THR A 22 -7.47 -16.63 -9.00
CA THR A 22 -8.73 -16.02 -9.41
C THR A 22 -8.46 -14.57 -9.77
N ARG A 23 -8.57 -14.26 -11.06
CA ARG A 23 -8.42 -12.92 -11.62
C ARG A 23 -9.68 -12.13 -11.25
N GLU A 24 -9.59 -11.24 -10.28
CA GLU A 24 -10.61 -10.21 -10.08
C GLU A 24 -10.76 -9.44 -11.39
N LYS A 25 -11.99 -9.42 -11.92
CA LYS A 25 -12.34 -8.67 -13.13
C LYS A 25 -12.24 -7.19 -12.80
N ALA A 26 -11.53 -6.45 -13.65
CA ALA A 26 -11.60 -4.99 -13.66
C ALA A 26 -13.03 -4.57 -14.05
N GLU A 27 -13.67 -3.77 -13.19
CA GLU A 27 -14.99 -3.18 -13.44
C GLU A 27 -14.90 -1.99 -14.42
N GLU A 28 -15.98 -1.81 -15.20
CA GLU A 28 -16.13 -0.79 -16.25
C GLU A 28 -16.27 0.65 -15.68
N PRO A 29 -15.94 1.70 -16.47
CA PRO A 29 -15.94 3.07 -15.98
C PRO A 29 -17.33 3.73 -16.07
N GLY A 30 -17.93 4.03 -14.91
CA GLY A 30 -19.22 4.74 -14.86
C GLY A 30 -19.81 5.11 -13.47
N ASN A 31 -19.03 5.78 -12.59
CA ASN A 31 -19.37 6.61 -11.39
C ASN A 31 -20.34 6.09 -10.28
N PRO A 32 -20.32 6.59 -9.01
CA PRO A 32 -19.34 7.42 -8.28
C PRO A 32 -18.92 6.81 -6.91
N ILE A 33 -17.93 7.40 -6.23
CA ILE A 33 -17.39 7.03 -4.89
C ILE A 33 -17.53 5.54 -4.56
N THR A 34 -16.58 4.75 -5.07
CA THR A 34 -16.37 3.39 -4.59
C THR A 34 -16.14 3.45 -3.08
N THR A 35 -17.06 2.88 -2.31
CA THR A 35 -16.83 2.68 -0.87
C THR A 35 -15.61 1.80 -0.73
N VAL A 36 -14.56 2.35 -0.12
CA VAL A 36 -13.30 1.65 0.11
C VAL A 36 -13.37 0.96 1.46
N GLU A 37 -13.04 -0.33 1.47
CA GLU A 37 -13.10 -1.18 2.64
C GLU A 37 -11.71 -1.75 2.94
N PHE A 38 -11.05 -1.21 3.95
CA PHE A 38 -9.88 -1.80 4.58
C PHE A 38 -10.31 -2.88 5.57
N THR A 39 -9.62 -4.02 5.52
CA THR A 39 -9.71 -5.08 6.52
C THR A 39 -8.29 -5.47 6.95
N PHE A 40 -8.10 -5.67 8.26
CA PHE A 40 -6.81 -5.97 8.85
C PHE A 40 -6.79 -7.34 9.50
N THR A 41 -5.74 -8.11 9.22
CA THR A 41 -5.35 -9.26 10.05
C THR A 41 -4.11 -8.88 10.85
N LEU A 42 -4.18 -8.95 12.18
CA LEU A 42 -3.06 -8.59 13.07
C LEU A 42 -2.26 -9.84 13.46
N SER A 43 -0.94 -9.70 13.47
CA SER A 43 -0.01 -10.67 14.04
C SER A 43 1.13 -9.95 14.77
N THR A 44 1.81 -10.65 15.68
CA THR A 44 3.01 -10.14 16.37
C THR A 44 4.22 -11.05 16.13
N LYS A 45 5.43 -10.49 16.26
CA LYS A 45 6.70 -11.24 16.20
C LYS A 45 7.68 -10.74 17.27
N GLY A 46 8.19 -11.67 18.07
CA GLY A 46 9.06 -11.35 19.21
C GLY A 46 8.27 -11.06 20.48
N ASP A 47 8.95 -10.53 21.49
CA ASP A 47 8.34 -10.16 22.77
C ASP A 47 7.74 -8.75 22.68
N VAL A 48 6.56 -8.66 22.03
CA VAL A 48 5.86 -7.40 21.78
C VAL A 48 4.76 -7.21 22.82
N SER A 49 4.80 -6.07 23.52
CA SER A 49 3.70 -5.63 24.38
C SER A 49 2.89 -4.53 23.70
N LEU A 50 1.63 -4.83 23.40
CA LEU A 50 0.69 -3.86 22.82
C LEU A 50 -0.08 -3.14 23.93
N PRO A 51 -0.51 -1.88 23.70
CA PRO A 51 -1.41 -1.20 24.63
C PRO A 51 -2.70 -2.00 24.88
N GLU A 52 -3.23 -1.94 26.11
CA GLU A 52 -4.40 -2.71 26.57
C GLU A 52 -5.63 -2.61 25.65
N HIS A 53 -5.80 -1.47 24.95
CA HIS A 53 -6.90 -1.20 24.02
C HIS A 53 -6.43 -1.05 22.56
N PHE A 54 -5.42 -1.82 22.15
CA PHE A 54 -4.92 -1.76 20.77
C PHE A 54 -5.95 -2.24 19.73
N SER A 55 -6.85 -3.17 20.09
CA SER A 55 -7.97 -3.58 19.22
C SER A 55 -8.90 -2.40 18.87
N ASP A 56 -9.20 -1.55 19.86
CA ASP A 56 -10.03 -0.36 19.66
C ASP A 56 -9.30 0.66 18.79
N THR A 57 -7.98 0.75 18.95
CA THR A 57 -7.11 1.55 18.08
C THR A 57 -7.22 1.07 16.63
N LEU A 58 -7.10 -0.23 16.37
CA LEU A 58 -7.23 -0.78 15.02
C LEU A 58 -8.63 -0.56 14.43
N THR A 59 -9.67 -0.66 15.25
CA THR A 59 -11.04 -0.35 14.83
C THR A 59 -11.17 1.11 14.38
N LYS A 60 -10.62 2.04 15.15
CA LYS A 60 -10.58 3.47 14.78
C LYS A 60 -9.77 3.73 13.52
N VAL A 61 -8.59 3.10 13.40
CA VAL A 61 -7.73 3.20 12.22
C VAL A 61 -8.47 2.74 10.96
N THR A 62 -9.17 1.61 11.05
CA THR A 62 -10.01 1.09 9.96
C THR A 62 -11.09 2.09 9.57
N GLY A 63 -11.81 2.64 10.55
CA GLY A 63 -12.83 3.66 10.31
C GLY A 63 -12.27 4.94 9.66
N PHE A 64 -11.10 5.41 10.11
CA PHE A 64 -10.41 6.56 9.53
C PHE A 64 -10.04 6.30 8.07
N LEU A 65 -9.38 5.18 7.77
CA LEU A 65 -8.93 4.87 6.42
C LEU A 65 -10.10 4.67 5.46
N ASN A 66 -11.14 3.92 5.85
CA ASN A 66 -12.33 3.73 5.02
C ASN A 66 -13.00 5.07 4.68
N LYS A 67 -13.17 5.95 5.68
CA LYS A 67 -13.80 7.25 5.50
C LYS A 67 -12.95 8.18 4.63
N VAL A 68 -11.64 8.24 4.86
CA VAL A 68 -10.72 9.09 4.08
C VAL A 68 -10.62 8.60 2.64
N TYR A 69 -10.33 7.33 2.40
CA TYR A 69 -10.14 6.79 1.05
C TYR A 69 -11.43 6.82 0.20
N SER A 70 -12.60 6.81 0.86
CA SER A 70 -13.90 7.01 0.20
C SER A 70 -14.30 8.48 0.07
N SER A 71 -13.51 9.44 0.54
CA SER A 71 -13.89 10.86 0.51
C SER A 71 -13.51 11.53 -0.81
N GLN A 72 -14.37 12.45 -1.26
CA GLN A 72 -14.04 13.34 -2.37
C GLN A 72 -12.82 14.23 -2.03
N GLU A 73 -12.69 14.64 -0.77
CA GLU A 73 -11.57 15.45 -0.28
C GLU A 73 -10.22 14.75 -0.48
N PHE A 74 -10.15 13.43 -0.28
CA PHE A 74 -8.93 12.66 -0.55
C PHE A 74 -8.58 12.60 -2.04
N LYS A 75 -9.60 12.37 -2.89
CA LYS A 75 -9.44 12.39 -4.34
C LYS A 75 -8.93 13.76 -4.83
N ASP A 76 -9.59 14.83 -4.41
CA ASP A 76 -9.23 16.19 -4.82
C ASP A 76 -7.83 16.57 -4.30
N SER A 77 -7.51 16.20 -3.07
CA SER A 77 -6.18 16.42 -2.49
C SER A 77 -5.11 15.70 -3.30
N LEU A 78 -5.32 14.45 -3.74
CA LEU A 78 -4.33 13.78 -4.59
C LEU A 78 -4.25 14.40 -5.98
N TYR A 79 -5.39 14.74 -6.58
CA TYR A 79 -5.44 15.30 -7.94
C TYR A 79 -4.76 16.66 -8.04
N SER A 80 -4.66 17.41 -6.94
CA SER A 80 -3.96 18.70 -6.91
C SER A 80 -2.44 18.59 -6.78
N HIS A 81 -1.86 17.39 -6.69
CA HIS A 81 -0.42 17.18 -6.50
C HIS A 81 0.24 16.48 -7.69
N THR A 82 1.55 16.71 -7.83
CA THR A 82 2.44 15.92 -8.69
C THR A 82 3.64 15.48 -7.88
N TYR A 83 4.13 14.28 -8.14
CA TYR A 83 5.19 13.65 -7.37
C TYR A 83 6.40 13.37 -8.24
N ASN A 84 7.55 13.23 -7.61
CA ASN A 84 8.75 12.69 -8.24
C ASN A 84 8.52 11.26 -8.71
N ASP A 85 9.28 10.82 -9.73
CA ASP A 85 9.24 9.42 -10.11
C ASP A 85 9.86 8.59 -8.98
N SER A 86 9.04 7.72 -8.44
CA SER A 86 9.45 6.80 -7.39
C SER A 86 8.81 5.43 -7.56
N ALA A 87 8.21 5.18 -8.73
CA ALA A 87 7.60 3.90 -9.00
C ALA A 87 8.67 2.83 -9.22
N TYR A 88 8.44 1.62 -8.71
CA TYR A 88 9.31 0.47 -8.99
C TYR A 88 9.43 0.22 -10.51
N SER A 89 10.54 -0.40 -10.93
CA SER A 89 10.79 -0.72 -12.33
C SER A 89 9.79 -1.74 -12.90
N ALA A 90 9.86 -1.99 -14.21
CA ALA A 90 8.94 -2.85 -14.96
C ALA A 90 8.74 -4.26 -14.36
N THR A 91 9.66 -4.76 -13.54
CA THR A 91 9.59 -6.08 -12.90
C THR A 91 8.49 -6.21 -11.83
N ARG A 92 7.89 -5.10 -11.37
CA ARG A 92 6.73 -5.08 -10.45
C ARG A 92 5.48 -4.43 -11.05
N SER A 93 5.49 -4.18 -12.36
CA SER A 93 4.42 -3.51 -13.13
C SER A 93 3.07 -4.23 -13.11
N THR A 94 3.02 -5.50 -12.68
CA THR A 94 1.76 -6.25 -12.57
C THR A 94 0.89 -5.81 -11.39
N CYS A 95 1.43 -5.03 -10.44
CA CYS A 95 0.73 -4.65 -9.20
C CYS A 95 0.28 -3.20 -9.18
N PHE A 96 0.78 -2.38 -10.10
CA PHE A 96 0.45 -0.97 -10.23
C PHE A 96 0.79 -0.50 -11.64
N LYS A 97 0.08 0.52 -12.09
CA LYS A 97 0.32 1.18 -13.36
C LYS A 97 1.35 2.30 -13.16
N ARG A 98 2.55 2.15 -13.70
CA ARG A 98 3.51 3.26 -13.80
C ARG A 98 3.10 4.14 -14.98
N GLU A 99 2.72 5.37 -14.69
CA GLU A 99 2.41 6.40 -15.69
C GLU A 99 3.12 7.68 -15.27
N ILE A 100 3.98 8.18 -16.17
CA ILE A 100 4.75 9.40 -15.96
C ILE A 100 4.26 10.42 -16.98
N ASN A 101 4.03 11.64 -16.51
CA ASN A 101 3.83 12.79 -17.37
C ASN A 101 5.17 13.14 -18.02
N GLU A 102 5.36 12.78 -19.28
CA GLU A 102 6.62 12.99 -20.00
C GLU A 102 6.97 14.47 -20.23
N GLN A 103 6.03 15.39 -20.09
CA GLN A 103 6.31 16.83 -20.18
C GLN A 103 6.88 17.38 -18.87
N LEU A 104 6.37 16.89 -17.73
CA LEU A 104 6.80 17.34 -16.39
C LEU A 104 7.88 16.45 -15.78
N HIS A 105 8.09 15.26 -16.36
CA HIS A 105 8.89 14.16 -15.81
C HIS A 105 8.53 13.84 -14.35
N ARG A 106 7.21 13.79 -14.09
CA ARG A 106 6.59 13.60 -12.76
C ARG A 106 5.42 12.64 -12.85
N ILE A 107 5.01 12.09 -11.70
CA ILE A 107 3.80 11.27 -11.56
C ILE A 107 2.65 12.17 -11.15
N ASP A 108 1.59 12.21 -11.94
CA ASP A 108 0.36 12.94 -11.59
C ASP A 108 -0.34 12.25 -10.41
N GLY A 109 -0.80 13.01 -9.42
CA GLY A 109 -1.48 12.43 -8.26
C GLY A 109 -2.78 11.70 -8.59
N ARG A 110 -3.39 11.97 -9.76
CA ARG A 110 -4.46 11.13 -10.33
C ARG A 110 -4.03 9.67 -10.49
N VAL A 111 -2.82 9.43 -11.01
CA VAL A 111 -2.28 8.08 -11.20
C VAL A 111 -2.05 7.40 -9.85
N VAL A 112 -1.56 8.14 -8.86
CA VAL A 112 -1.40 7.64 -7.48
C VAL A 112 -2.75 7.22 -6.91
N TYR A 113 -3.77 8.07 -7.02
CA TYR A 113 -5.13 7.75 -6.57
C TYR A 113 -5.69 6.49 -7.25
N GLU A 114 -5.58 6.40 -8.57
CA GLU A 114 -6.05 5.24 -9.35
C GLU A 114 -5.34 3.93 -8.92
N ASN A 115 -4.03 3.99 -8.65
CA ASN A 115 -3.27 2.84 -8.17
C ASN A 115 -3.67 2.44 -6.74
N LEU A 116 -3.81 3.40 -5.83
CA LEU A 116 -4.25 3.13 -4.45
C LEU A 116 -5.60 2.42 -4.44
N LEU A 117 -6.52 2.88 -5.29
CA LEU A 117 -7.92 2.41 -5.36
C LEU A 117 -8.21 1.44 -6.50
N ALA A 118 -7.18 0.77 -7.04
CA ALA A 118 -7.35 -0.26 -8.06
C ALA A 118 -8.21 -1.45 -7.59
N SER A 119 -8.42 -1.59 -6.27
CA SER A 119 -9.44 -2.45 -5.68
C SER A 119 -10.15 -1.69 -4.56
N ALA A 120 -11.49 -1.82 -4.51
CA ALA A 120 -12.30 -1.24 -3.45
C ALA A 120 -12.14 -2.00 -2.12
N LYS A 121 -11.70 -3.27 -2.16
CA LYS A 121 -11.50 -4.11 -0.97
C LYS A 121 -10.01 -4.33 -0.74
N ILE A 122 -9.51 -3.78 0.36
CA ILE A 122 -8.08 -3.77 0.69
C ILE A 122 -7.87 -4.61 1.95
N ASN A 123 -7.32 -5.81 1.76
CA ASN A 123 -6.98 -6.72 2.85
C ASN A 123 -5.49 -6.61 3.17
N LEU A 124 -5.12 -6.19 4.38
CA LEU A 124 -3.73 -6.02 4.79
C LEU A 124 -3.40 -6.88 6.01
N ASN A 125 -2.26 -7.57 5.93
CA ASN A 125 -1.66 -8.24 7.08
C ASN A 125 -0.80 -7.24 7.85
N LEU A 126 -1.18 -6.89 9.07
CA LEU A 126 -0.40 -6.04 9.95
C LEU A 126 0.46 -6.93 10.85
N LEU A 127 1.78 -6.75 10.77
CA LEU A 127 2.73 -7.39 11.67
C LEU A 127 3.32 -6.33 12.59
N ILE A 128 3.11 -6.46 13.90
CA ILE A 128 3.88 -5.69 14.88
C ILE A 128 5.06 -6.54 15.34
N GLN A 129 6.28 -6.06 15.14
CA GLN A 129 7.49 -6.78 15.56
C GLN A 129 8.23 -6.04 16.66
N GLN A 130 8.95 -6.80 17.48
CA GLN A 130 9.86 -6.26 18.46
C GLN A 130 10.92 -5.41 17.78
N THR A 131 11.16 -4.22 18.31
CA THR A 131 12.16 -3.29 17.77
C THR A 131 13.56 -3.80 18.11
N GLU A 132 14.33 -4.16 17.09
CA GLU A 132 15.73 -4.54 17.22
C GLU A 132 16.62 -3.39 16.73
N GLY A 133 17.36 -2.75 17.65
CA GLY A 133 18.32 -1.71 17.31
C GLY A 133 17.69 -0.33 17.10
N SER A 134 17.62 0.15 15.84
CA SER A 134 17.26 1.53 15.54
C SER A 134 15.77 1.79 15.70
N THR A 135 15.45 2.88 16.40
CA THR A 135 14.09 3.39 16.57
C THR A 135 13.69 4.40 15.49
N SER A 136 14.57 4.74 14.54
CA SER A 136 14.29 5.77 13.53
C SER A 136 13.19 5.40 12.52
N THR A 137 12.87 4.11 12.39
CA THR A 137 11.94 3.59 11.39
C THR A 137 10.68 3.08 12.06
N GLN A 138 9.52 3.62 11.67
CA GLN A 138 8.23 3.19 12.22
C GLN A 138 7.83 1.80 11.71
N GLY A 139 8.14 1.50 10.46
CA GLY A 139 7.78 0.26 9.80
C GLY A 139 8.27 0.23 8.37
N PHE A 140 7.85 -0.80 7.65
CA PHE A 140 8.12 -0.95 6.23
C PHE A 140 7.13 -1.92 5.59
N SER A 141 7.09 -1.89 4.28
CA SER A 141 6.34 -2.81 3.42
C SER A 141 7.11 -3.04 2.12
N SER A 142 6.56 -3.87 1.25
CA SER A 142 7.18 -4.16 -0.05
C SER A 142 6.13 -4.13 -1.14
N ALA A 143 6.52 -3.68 -2.33
CA ALA A 143 5.64 -3.64 -3.48
C ALA A 143 4.99 -5.02 -3.73
N CYS A 144 3.68 -5.00 -3.98
CA CYS A 144 2.83 -6.18 -4.19
C CYS A 144 2.64 -7.11 -2.99
N VAL A 145 3.25 -6.84 -1.84
CA VAL A 145 3.10 -7.67 -0.65
C VAL A 145 2.10 -6.97 0.26
N TYR A 146 0.88 -7.49 0.37
CA TYR A 146 -0.20 -6.95 1.21
C TYR A 146 0.05 -7.22 2.71
N LYS A 147 1.23 -6.79 3.17
CA LYS A 147 1.71 -6.90 4.53
C LYS A 147 2.45 -5.62 4.89
N ILE A 148 2.09 -5.03 6.02
CA ILE A 148 2.79 -3.90 6.63
C ILE A 148 3.43 -4.40 7.92
N THR A 149 4.73 -4.14 8.08
CA THR A 149 5.45 -4.45 9.30
C THR A 149 5.68 -3.15 10.05
N SER A 150 5.35 -3.10 11.33
CA SER A 150 5.56 -1.94 12.20
C SER A 150 6.38 -2.36 13.42
N ASN A 151 7.26 -1.47 13.88
CA ASN A 151 8.08 -1.69 15.06
C ASN A 151 7.30 -1.27 16.31
N ASP A 152 7.26 -2.15 17.32
CA ASP A 152 6.51 -1.97 18.56
C ASP A 152 6.88 -0.71 19.35
N TYR A 153 8.12 -0.23 19.21
CA TYR A 153 8.60 1.02 19.79
C TYR A 153 7.69 2.21 19.45
N TRP A 154 6.99 2.17 18.33
CA TRP A 154 6.11 3.25 17.88
C TRP A 154 4.63 3.07 18.28
N ILE A 155 4.30 1.92 18.86
CA ILE A 155 2.94 1.48 19.20
C ILE A 155 2.65 1.73 20.69
N TYR A 156 2.74 2.99 21.11
CA TYR A 156 2.45 3.42 22.48
C TYR A 156 1.27 4.41 22.56
N ALA A 157 0.61 4.45 23.72
CA ALA A 157 -0.67 5.15 23.93
C ALA A 157 -0.56 6.65 24.27
N ASN A 158 0.64 7.21 24.52
CA ASN A 158 0.80 8.59 25.01
C ASN A 158 0.50 9.69 23.97
N GLN A 159 0.18 9.31 22.73
CA GLN A 159 -0.21 10.16 21.61
C GLN A 159 -1.43 9.51 20.94
N PRO A 160 -2.18 10.23 20.08
CA PRO A 160 -3.33 9.64 19.40
C PRO A 160 -2.87 8.55 18.41
N LEU A 161 -2.73 7.33 18.94
CA LEU A 161 -2.10 6.20 18.26
C LEU A 161 -2.86 5.84 17.00
N ALA A 162 -4.20 5.90 17.03
CA ALA A 162 -5.02 5.61 15.87
C ALA A 162 -4.75 6.59 14.71
N TYR A 163 -4.58 7.88 14.99
CA TYR A 163 -4.25 8.88 13.98
C TYR A 163 -2.85 8.63 13.39
N ARG A 164 -1.83 8.45 14.23
CA ARG A 164 -0.46 8.17 13.76
C ARG A 164 -0.39 6.89 12.95
N TYR A 165 -1.09 5.85 13.40
CA TYR A 165 -1.05 4.55 12.76
C TYR A 165 -1.83 4.52 11.44
N ALA A 166 -2.94 5.26 11.34
CA ALA A 166 -3.62 5.46 10.05
C ALA A 166 -2.72 6.15 9.01
N ARG A 167 -1.98 7.19 9.41
CA ARG A 167 -1.00 7.86 8.52
C ARG A 167 0.11 6.90 8.07
N HIS A 168 0.66 6.14 9.01
CA HIS A 168 1.68 5.14 8.71
C HIS A 168 1.16 4.07 7.74
N ILE A 169 -0.03 3.51 7.99
CA ILE A 169 -0.63 2.52 7.08
C ILE A 169 -0.86 3.12 5.69
N ALA A 170 -1.32 4.38 5.59
CA ALA A 170 -1.51 5.03 4.30
C ALA A 170 -0.19 5.21 3.53
N HIS A 171 0.87 5.60 4.23
CA HIS A 171 2.22 5.70 3.68
C HIS A 171 2.71 4.33 3.18
N GLU A 172 2.68 3.30 4.03
CA GLU A 172 3.14 1.96 3.68
C GLU A 172 2.28 1.31 2.60
N PHE A 173 0.97 1.55 2.60
CA PHE A 173 0.11 1.06 1.52
C PHE A 173 0.49 1.65 0.16
N THR A 174 0.99 2.88 0.14
CA THR A 174 1.54 3.50 -1.08
C THR A 174 2.77 2.74 -1.57
N HIS A 175 3.62 2.23 -0.67
CA HIS A 175 4.72 1.35 -1.04
C HIS A 175 4.27 -0.02 -1.57
N ILE A 176 3.22 -0.60 -1.00
CA ILE A 176 2.60 -1.83 -1.51
C ILE A 176 2.12 -1.63 -2.96
N ARG A 177 1.62 -0.41 -3.26
CA ARG A 177 1.23 0.03 -4.60
C ARG A 177 2.40 0.48 -5.48
N GLY A 178 3.63 0.15 -5.09
CA GLY A 178 4.77 0.22 -5.98
C GLY A 178 5.46 1.57 -6.04
N TYR A 179 5.20 2.49 -5.12
CA TYR A 179 5.99 3.71 -4.96
C TYR A 179 7.11 3.48 -3.94
N ARG A 180 8.22 4.21 -4.02
CA ARG A 180 9.37 4.09 -3.10
C ARG A 180 9.98 5.45 -2.78
N HIS A 181 11.02 5.47 -1.95
CA HIS A 181 11.72 6.70 -1.57
C HIS A 181 13.02 6.96 -2.34
N ASP A 182 13.40 6.10 -3.29
CA ASP A 182 14.82 5.91 -3.58
C ASP A 182 15.35 6.47 -4.92
N SER A 183 16.67 6.54 -4.94
CA SER A 183 17.66 6.74 -6.02
C SER A 183 17.38 6.19 -7.41
N ASN A 184 16.76 5.02 -7.44
CA ASN A 184 17.04 4.04 -8.48
C ASN A 184 16.08 4.23 -9.67
N VAL A 185 15.73 5.48 -9.95
CA VAL A 185 15.01 5.97 -11.13
C VAL A 185 16.01 6.70 -12.03
N ALA A 186 15.79 6.66 -13.35
CA ALA A 186 16.69 7.29 -14.29
C ALA A 186 16.76 8.81 -14.03
N GLN A 187 17.96 9.41 -14.09
CA GLN A 187 18.22 10.82 -13.75
C GLN A 187 17.39 11.84 -14.53
N VAL A 188 16.85 11.44 -15.68
CA VAL A 188 15.94 12.27 -16.50
C VAL A 188 14.59 12.53 -15.81
N TYR A 189 14.20 11.66 -14.87
CA TYR A 189 13.03 11.84 -14.05
C TYR A 189 13.40 12.57 -12.76
N LYS A 190 12.59 13.57 -12.37
CA LYS A 190 12.82 14.28 -11.13
C LYS A 190 12.72 13.29 -9.98
N TRP A 191 13.80 13.20 -9.22
CA TRP A 191 13.89 12.46 -7.97
C TRP A 191 14.19 13.42 -6.82
N GLY A 192 13.66 13.11 -5.65
CA GLY A 192 13.93 13.88 -4.45
C GLY A 192 13.43 13.15 -3.21
N HIS A 193 14.24 13.19 -2.15
CA HIS A 193 13.86 12.74 -0.80
C HIS A 193 12.96 13.76 -0.08
N SER A 194 12.53 14.83 -0.74
CA SER A 194 11.62 15.81 -0.15
C SER A 194 10.31 15.09 0.20
N PRO A 195 9.89 15.10 1.48
CA PRO A 195 8.63 14.48 1.89
C PRO A 195 7.41 15.07 1.17
N GLU A 196 7.52 16.29 0.65
CA GLU A 196 6.47 16.95 -0.12
C GLU A 196 6.37 16.44 -1.57
N GLU A 197 7.45 15.85 -2.11
CA GLU A 197 7.53 15.41 -3.49
C GLU A 197 7.47 13.89 -3.67
N ASP A 198 7.57 13.14 -2.57
CA ASP A 198 7.47 11.68 -2.55
C ASP A 198 5.99 11.22 -2.42
N PRO A 199 5.53 10.25 -3.23
CA PRO A 199 4.15 9.78 -3.17
C PRO A 199 3.74 9.21 -1.81
N ALA A 200 4.59 8.42 -1.14
CA ALA A 200 4.23 7.75 0.10
C ALA A 200 4.17 8.73 1.28
N TYR A 201 5.13 9.65 1.39
CA TYR A 201 5.06 10.77 2.34
C TYR A 201 3.86 11.67 2.03
N GLY A 202 3.63 11.99 0.76
CA GLY A 202 2.50 12.79 0.30
C GLY A 202 1.15 12.20 0.71
N VAL A 203 0.92 10.91 0.44
CA VAL A 203 -0.32 10.21 0.81
C VAL A 203 -0.49 10.17 2.33
N GLY A 204 0.56 9.80 3.08
CA GLY A 204 0.51 9.78 4.55
C GLY A 204 0.21 11.16 5.16
N ASN A 205 0.72 12.23 4.55
CA ASN A 205 0.47 13.61 4.97
C ASN A 205 -0.95 14.07 4.59
N ILE A 206 -1.44 13.77 3.39
CA ILE A 206 -2.82 14.08 2.99
C ILE A 206 -3.82 13.42 3.95
N VAL A 207 -3.64 12.13 4.26
CA VAL A 207 -4.51 11.43 5.22
C VAL A 207 -4.46 12.10 6.59
N GLY A 208 -3.26 12.45 7.08
CA GLY A 208 -3.11 13.17 8.35
C GLY A 208 -3.85 14.51 8.36
N ASN A 209 -3.64 15.33 7.32
CA ASN A 209 -4.24 16.65 7.21
C ASN A 209 -5.78 16.58 7.17
N ILE A 210 -6.34 15.60 6.44
CA ILE A 210 -7.80 15.39 6.39
C ILE A 210 -8.33 15.02 7.77
N LEU A 211 -7.70 14.05 8.46
CA LEU A 211 -8.14 13.63 9.80
C LEU A 211 -8.06 14.78 10.81
N GLU A 212 -6.99 15.57 10.79
CA GLU A 212 -6.87 16.75 11.66
C GLU A 212 -7.97 17.78 11.41
N ARG A 213 -8.28 18.07 10.13
CA ARG A 213 -9.38 18.96 9.77
C ARG A 213 -10.72 18.42 10.27
N TRP A 214 -11.01 17.14 10.01
CA TRP A 214 -12.25 16.50 10.44
C TRP A 214 -12.39 16.48 11.97
N ASN A 215 -11.30 16.29 12.71
CA ASN A 215 -11.30 16.38 14.17
C ASN A 215 -11.61 17.79 14.66
N LYS A 216 -11.00 18.83 14.05
CA LYS A 216 -11.30 20.23 14.37
C LYS A 216 -12.75 20.61 14.05
N MET A 217 -13.35 19.97 13.04
CA MET A 217 -14.75 20.14 12.66
C MET A 217 -15.73 19.27 13.48
N GLY A 218 -15.23 18.43 14.39
CA GLY A 218 -16.08 17.51 15.18
C GLY A 218 -16.67 16.33 14.39
N LEU A 219 -16.17 16.04 13.18
CA LEU A 219 -16.66 14.94 12.32
C LEU A 219 -16.08 13.58 12.72
N ILE A 220 -14.98 13.58 13.46
CA ILE A 220 -14.32 12.41 14.07
C ILE A 220 -13.71 12.83 15.41
N LYS A 221 -13.28 11.85 16.21
CA LYS A 221 -12.46 12.06 17.41
C LYS A 221 -11.14 11.31 17.27
N ILE A 222 -10.04 12.06 17.25
CA ILE A 222 -8.67 11.56 17.28
C ILE A 222 -8.26 11.18 18.70
#